data_AF-A0A355DHG7-F1
#
_entry.id   AF-A0A355DHG7-F1
#
_cell.length_a   1.000
_cell.length_b   1.000
_cell.length_c   1.000
_cell.angle_alpha   90.00
_cell.angle_beta   90.00
_cell.angle_gamma   90.00
#
_symmetry.space_group_name_H-M   'P 1'
#
loop_
_entity.id
_entity.type
_entity.pdbx_description
1 polymer ?
#
loop_
_entity_poly.entity_id
_entity_poly.type
_entity_poly.pdbx_seq_one_letter_code
_entity_poly.pdbx_strand_id
1 'polypeptide(L)' 'AVVAVNVFPGDHEADIAAIHEIAAEYGARAAATTHFTDGGAGAAELADAVA' A
#
# COMPACT_ATOMS: atom_id res chain seq x y z
N ALA A 1 11.52 5.26 4.28
CA ALA A 1 11.25 4.45 3.06
C ALA A 1 9.75 4.25 2.92
N VAL A 2 9.28 3.76 1.76
CA VAL A 2 7.85 3.53 1.48
C VAL A 2 7.68 2.13 0.90
N VAL A 3 6.73 1.37 1.44
CA VAL A 3 6.31 0.06 0.94
C VAL A 3 5.04 0.24 0.12
N ALA A 4 5.07 -0.20 -1.14
CA ALA A 4 3.87 -0.29 -1.97
C ALA A 4 3.23 -1.67 -1.78
N VAL A 5 1.98 -1.71 -1.37
CA VAL A 5 1.20 -2.95 -1.25
C VAL A 5 0.29 -3.06 -2.47
N ASN A 6 0.68 -3.88 -3.44
CA ASN A 6 -0.14 -4.12 -4.63
C ASN A 6 -1.32 -5.01 -4.25
N VAL A 7 -2.53 -4.46 -4.30
CA VAL A 7 -3.76 -5.17 -3.93
C VAL A 7 -4.25 -6.03 -5.09
N PHE A 8 -4.55 -7.29 -4.82
CA PHE A 8 -5.14 -8.26 -5.75
C PHE A 8 -6.51 -8.76 -5.30
N PRO A 9 -7.34 -9.28 -6.23
CA PRO A 9 -8.59 -9.94 -5.87
C PRO A 9 -8.34 -11.12 -4.92
N GLY A 10 -8.97 -11.06 -3.74
CA GLY A 10 -8.86 -12.09 -2.71
C GLY A 10 -7.92 -11.74 -1.55
N ASP A 11 -7.20 -10.62 -1.63
CA ASP A 11 -6.51 -10.06 -0.46
C ASP A 11 -7.54 -9.64 0.60
N HIS A 12 -7.20 -9.86 1.87
CA HIS A 12 -8.04 -9.45 3.00
C HIS A 12 -7.52 -8.14 3.60
N GLU A 13 -8.44 -7.29 4.03
CA GLU A 13 -8.12 -6.04 4.73
C GLU A 13 -7.23 -6.27 5.97
N ALA A 14 -7.41 -7.41 6.66
CA ALA A 14 -6.58 -7.77 7.81
C ALA A 14 -5.12 -8.05 7.44
N ASP A 15 -4.87 -8.66 6.28
CA ASP A 15 -3.52 -8.95 5.78
C ASP A 15 -2.81 -7.64 5.39
N ILE A 16 -3.56 -6.73 4.74
CA ILE A 16 -3.05 -5.39 4.38
C ILE A 16 -2.73 -4.59 5.65
N ALA A 17 -3.64 -4.56 6.63
CA ALA A 17 -3.41 -3.87 7.90
C ALA A 17 -2.15 -4.37 8.62
N ALA A 18 -1.93 -5.69 8.64
CA ALA A 18 -0.72 -6.27 9.23
C ALA A 18 0.56 -5.79 8.51
N ILE A 19 0.54 -5.62 7.19
CA ILE A 19 1.68 -5.05 6.44
C ILE A 19 1.95 -3.60 6.87
N HIS A 20 0.90 -2.79 7.10
CA HIS A 20 1.06 -1.42 7.60
C HIS A 20 1.69 -1.40 9.00
N GLU A 21 1.23 -2.27 9.91
CA GLU A 21 1.78 -2.39 11.26
C GLU A 21 3.26 -2.78 11.24
N ILE A 22 3.62 -3.78 10.45
CA ILE A 22 5.02 -4.23 10.29
C ILE A 22 5.87 -3.12 9.68
N ALA A 23 5.42 -2.46 8.61
CA ALA A 23 6.18 -1.36 8.00
C ALA A 23 6.46 -0.24 9.02
N ALA A 24 5.48 0.10 9.86
CA ALA A 24 5.62 1.12 10.90
C ALA A 24 6.64 0.71 11.97
N GLU A 25 6.68 -0.56 12.39
CA GLU A 25 7.68 -1.09 13.35
C GLU A 25 9.12 -0.85 12.85
N TYR A 26 9.33 -0.90 11.54
CA TYR A 26 10.63 -0.67 10.90
C TYR A 26 10.83 0.78 10.41
N GLY A 27 9.96 1.72 10.80
CA GLY A 27 10.08 3.14 10.44
C GLY A 27 9.83 3.43 8.96
N ALA A 28 9.05 2.58 8.28
CA ALA A 28 8.60 2.78 6.91
C ALA A 28 7.12 3.17 6.87
N ARG A 29 6.74 3.94 5.85
CA ARG A 29 5.34 4.14 5.46
C ARG A 29 4.92 2.97 4.57
N ALA A 30 3.66 2.56 4.63
CA ALA A 30 3.07 1.64 3.67
C ALA A 30 1.84 2.30 3.04
N ALA A 31 1.58 1.99 1.76
CA ALA A 31 0.41 2.46 1.04
C ALA A 31 -0.13 1.32 0.15
N ALA A 32 -1.42 1.05 0.27
CA ALA A 32 -2.11 0.13 -0.62
C ALA A 32 -2.30 0.78 -2.00
N THR A 33 -2.21 -0.01 -3.07
CA THR A 33 -2.38 0.49 -4.43
C THR A 33 -3.08 -0.51 -5.34
N THR A 34 -4.01 -0.01 -6.14
CA THR A 34 -4.78 -0.76 -7.14
C THR A 34 -4.38 -0.41 -8.58
N HIS A 35 -3.19 0.18 -8.77
CA HIS A 35 -2.76 0.74 -10.06
C HIS A 35 -2.72 -0.26 -11.22
N PHE A 36 -2.61 -1.56 -10.93
CA PHE A 36 -2.73 -2.60 -11.94
C PHE A 36 -4.11 -2.57 -12.63
N THR A 37 -5.18 -2.29 -11.87
CA THR A 37 -6.57 -2.24 -12.35
C THR A 37 -6.99 -0.80 -12.69
N ASP A 38 -6.67 0.16 -11.82
CA ASP A 38 -7.18 1.52 -11.87
C ASP A 38 -6.17 2.53 -12.45
N GLY A 39 -5.02 2.06 -12.95
CA GLY A 39 -3.96 2.90 -13.50
C GLY A 39 -3.44 3.92 -12.48
N GLY A 40 -3.09 5.12 -12.95
CA GLY A 40 -2.55 6.18 -12.08
C GLY A 40 -3.49 6.60 -10.94
N ALA A 41 -4.81 6.48 -11.12
CA ALA A 41 -5.78 6.82 -10.07
C ALA A 41 -5.65 5.88 -8.85
N GLY A 42 -5.38 4.59 -9.09
CA GLY A 42 -5.12 3.60 -8.03
C GLY A 42 -3.78 3.74 -7.33
N ALA A 43 -2.94 4.70 -7.73
CA ALA A 43 -1.63 4.97 -7.14
C ALA A 43 -1.59 6.27 -6.31
N ALA A 44 -2.71 6.97 -6.13
CA ALA A 44 -2.72 8.30 -5.50
C ALA A 44 -2.15 8.28 -4.07
N GLU A 45 -2.57 7.33 -3.24
CA GLU A 45 -2.06 7.20 -1.86
C GLU A 45 -0.55 6.89 -1.84
N LEU A 46 -0.09 6.00 -2.72
CA LEU A 46 1.33 5.70 -2.86
C LEU A 46 2.14 6.93 -3.31
N ALA A 47 1.59 7.76 -4.20
CA ALA A 47 2.23 9.00 -4.63
C ALA A 47 2.38 9.99 -3.47
N ASP A 48 1.32 10.19 -2.68
CA ASP A 48 1.36 11.03 -1.47
C ASP A 48 2.35 10.48 -0.42
N ALA A 49 2.43 9.14 -0.30
CA ALA A 49 3.37 8.49 0.58
C ALA A 49 4.83 8.58 0.11
N VAL A 50 5.13 8.94 -1.14
CA VAL A 50 6.50 9.11 -1.65
C VAL A 50 6.97 10.56 -1.59
N ALA A 51 6.06 11.52 -1.65
CA ALA A 51 6.36 12.93 -1.38
C ALA A 51 6.94 13.13 0.04
#